data_AF-A0A5M9JQC2-F1
#
_entry.id   AF-A0A5M9JQC2-F1
#
_cell.length_a   1.000
_cell.length_b   1.000
_cell.length_c   1.000
_cell.angle_alpha   90.00
_cell.angle_beta   90.00
_cell.angle_gamma   90.00
#
_symmetry.space_group_name_H-M   'P 1'
#
loop_
_entity.id
_entity.type
_entity.pdbx_description
1 polymer ?
#
loop_
_entity_poly.entity_id
_entity_poly.type
_entity_poly.pdbx_seq_one_letter_code
_entity_poly.pdbx_strand_id
1 'polypeptide(L)'
;MHLSTLVATNALLVSANAAQLLTDINKIQKYWGEITPYADNEENYFGVEHVGLPEGCQVESVQVLQRHAQRFQTTSEDDGVNDERFAQKVTNFTSTSANASFTGPLTFLNTYKYGMVDNGLLTGAGAITEFTSGVSFWNRYGRTLYNASVGQLAYDPFYPNGTARPKITLRTTSQSRIENSQINWALGFFGPSYATVPDPAFENVTAGFDVVIIPEGGTENNTLASYDSCFNDYVDGIWNIGDLNLYTYLPKYLAGATKRLQKYAPSGFELNYNDTYAMQSICAYEYAYIGMSDFCGLFTEDEWAGFENTLDMIYWYDYAYGNPTGRAQGLGYVQELLARLQHQYITSSNSSVNSTLDNNPTTFPLDQKFYADFSHDDIIVSALTAMSMDYFRDAPSLTQYPPDPKRKFILSHITPFGARLMTETIGCGSANPVAEKTSKVQYTPTQYGYDPDNAPYKFIRMRLNHGILPLDTIRGGACKGRSDGLCEIGKFLESQSNVTALANYDYVCFGNWTISNVTSGKDFDGTLFA
;
A
#
# COMPACT_ATOMS: atom_id res chain seq x y z
N MET A 1 15.58 40.77 -64.95
CA MET A 1 15.37 39.51 -64.21
C MET A 1 14.97 39.88 -62.79
N HIS A 2 13.67 40.06 -62.53
CA HIS A 2 13.13 40.27 -61.19
C HIS A 2 12.22 39.08 -60.90
N LEU A 3 12.63 38.24 -59.95
CA LEU A 3 11.86 37.11 -59.48
C LEU A 3 11.15 37.53 -58.19
N SER A 4 9.84 37.69 -58.27
CA SER A 4 8.95 37.93 -57.14
C SER A 4 8.81 36.64 -56.32
N THR A 5 9.15 36.70 -55.03
CA THR A 5 8.86 35.65 -54.06
C THR A 5 7.56 36.00 -53.34
N LEU A 6 6.51 35.21 -53.57
CA LEU A 6 5.30 35.21 -52.76
C LEU A 6 5.62 34.56 -51.41
N VAL A 7 5.47 35.33 -50.33
CA VAL A 7 5.45 34.81 -48.96
C VAL A 7 4.03 34.33 -48.67
N ALA A 8 3.83 33.02 -48.60
CA ALA A 8 2.61 32.43 -48.08
C ALA A 8 2.67 32.43 -46.55
N THR A 9 1.85 33.25 -45.91
CA THR A 9 1.61 33.22 -44.46
C THR A 9 0.81 31.96 -44.13
N ASN A 10 1.46 30.97 -43.52
CA ASN A 10 0.78 29.86 -42.86
C ASN A 10 0.07 30.38 -41.61
N ALA A 11 -1.25 30.56 -41.72
CA ALA A 11 -2.12 30.69 -40.56
C ALA A 11 -2.11 29.35 -39.80
N LEU A 12 -1.47 29.33 -38.62
CA LEU A 12 -1.63 28.28 -37.63
C LEU A 12 -3.09 28.30 -37.15
N LEU A 13 -3.93 27.51 -37.79
CA LEU A 13 -5.20 27.07 -37.21
C LEU A 13 -4.84 26.20 -36.01
N VAL A 14 -4.97 26.76 -34.80
CA VAL A 14 -5.06 25.99 -33.56
C VAL A 14 -6.37 25.22 -33.64
N SER A 15 -6.32 24.01 -34.18
CA SER A 15 -7.38 23.03 -33.99
C SER A 15 -7.45 22.76 -32.50
N ALA A 16 -8.59 23.07 -31.87
CA ALA A 16 -8.91 22.56 -30.55
C ALA A 16 -8.81 21.03 -30.61
N ASN A 17 -7.71 20.46 -30.11
CA ASN A 17 -7.60 19.03 -29.95
C ASN A 17 -8.75 18.62 -29.03
N ALA A 18 -9.68 17.83 -29.56
CA ALA A 18 -10.64 17.14 -28.71
C ALA A 18 -9.84 16.38 -27.65
N ALA A 19 -10.19 16.56 -26.38
CA ALA A 19 -9.51 15.90 -25.28
C ALA A 19 -9.49 14.38 -25.54
N GLN A 20 -8.29 13.80 -25.67
CA GLN A 20 -8.14 12.38 -25.97
C GLN A 20 -8.42 11.58 -24.70
N LEU A 21 -9.52 10.83 -24.70
CA LEU A 21 -9.87 9.96 -23.59
C LEU A 21 -8.91 8.78 -23.52
N LEU A 22 -8.55 8.40 -22.30
CA LEU A 22 -7.79 7.18 -22.04
C LEU A 22 -8.78 6.04 -21.83
N THR A 23 -8.70 5.00 -22.66
CA THR A 23 -9.64 3.86 -22.64
C THR A 23 -8.97 2.52 -22.37
N ASP A 24 -7.63 2.47 -22.33
CA ASP A 24 -6.87 1.26 -21.99
C ASP A 24 -6.86 1.08 -20.47
N ILE A 25 -7.64 0.12 -19.97
CA ILE A 25 -7.78 -0.13 -18.54
C ILE A 25 -6.44 -0.44 -17.86
N ASN A 26 -5.50 -1.08 -18.55
CA ASN A 26 -4.19 -1.41 -17.97
C ASN A 26 -3.34 -0.17 -17.67
N LYS A 27 -3.66 0.95 -18.33
CA LYS A 27 -3.07 2.26 -18.04
C LYS A 27 -3.89 3.00 -17.00
N ILE A 28 -5.21 3.00 -17.13
CA ILE A 28 -6.14 3.68 -16.20
C ILE A 28 -5.92 3.20 -14.76
N GLN A 29 -5.84 1.88 -14.54
CA GLN A 29 -5.74 1.29 -13.20
C GLN A 29 -4.46 1.69 -12.42
N LYS A 30 -3.47 2.28 -13.11
CA LYS A 30 -2.24 2.79 -12.50
C LYS A 30 -2.40 4.16 -11.84
N TYR A 31 -3.60 4.73 -11.90
CA TYR A 31 -3.93 6.05 -11.36
C TYR A 31 -5.02 5.98 -10.29
N TRP A 32 -5.24 4.81 -9.69
CA TRP A 32 -6.30 4.59 -8.69
C TRP A 32 -5.77 4.58 -7.25
N GLY A 33 -4.57 5.11 -7.01
CA GLY A 33 -3.97 5.23 -5.68
C GLY A 33 -3.99 3.91 -4.92
N GLU A 34 -4.54 3.93 -3.72
CA GLU A 34 -4.73 2.75 -2.88
C GLU A 34 -5.73 1.74 -3.47
N ILE A 35 -6.63 2.14 -4.37
CA ILE A 35 -7.62 1.25 -5.01
C ILE A 35 -7.01 0.51 -6.21
N THR A 36 -5.78 0.85 -6.61
CA THR A 36 -5.05 0.16 -7.68
C THR A 36 -4.90 -1.34 -7.37
N PRO A 37 -5.22 -2.25 -8.31
CA PRO A 37 -4.91 -3.66 -8.17
C PRO A 37 -3.40 -3.89 -8.01
N TYR A 38 -3.01 -4.82 -7.13
CA TYR A 38 -1.60 -5.12 -6.91
C TYR A 38 -0.83 -5.39 -8.20
N ALA A 39 0.32 -4.74 -8.34
CA ALA A 39 1.38 -5.13 -9.26
C ALA A 39 2.73 -4.96 -8.55
N ASP A 40 3.72 -5.78 -8.93
CA ASP A 40 5.09 -5.55 -8.49
C ASP A 40 5.60 -4.25 -9.14
N ASN A 41 6.19 -3.38 -8.32
CA ASN A 41 7.09 -2.33 -8.79
C ASN A 41 8.32 -2.98 -9.44
N GLU A 42 8.88 -2.30 -10.43
CA GLU A 42 10.24 -2.59 -10.88
C GLU A 42 11.20 -2.49 -9.69
N GLU A 43 12.21 -3.37 -9.64
CA GLU A 43 13.09 -3.46 -8.47
C GLU A 43 13.83 -2.16 -8.16
N ASN A 44 14.10 -1.34 -9.18
CA ASN A 44 14.78 -0.05 -9.08
C ASN A 44 13.83 1.16 -9.05
N TYR A 45 12.52 0.94 -8.90
CA TYR A 45 11.51 2.00 -8.98
C TYR A 45 11.80 3.19 -8.05
N PHE A 46 12.24 2.92 -6.82
CA PHE A 46 12.56 3.96 -5.83
C PHE A 46 13.99 4.51 -5.93
N GLY A 47 14.66 4.32 -7.08
CA GLY A 47 15.96 4.93 -7.38
C GLY A 47 17.19 4.14 -6.93
N VAL A 48 17.03 2.92 -6.41
CA VAL A 48 18.16 2.02 -6.09
C VAL A 48 18.77 1.46 -7.37
N GLU A 49 20.07 1.67 -7.58
CA GLU A 49 20.75 1.33 -8.84
C GLU A 49 21.14 -0.16 -8.96
N HIS A 50 21.42 -0.81 -7.84
CA HIS A 50 21.93 -2.18 -7.79
C HIS A 50 20.92 -3.09 -7.09
N VAL A 51 20.17 -3.88 -7.86
CA VAL A 51 19.04 -4.63 -7.30
C VAL A 51 19.38 -6.07 -6.92
N GLY A 52 20.52 -6.57 -7.41
CA GLY A 52 21.00 -7.91 -7.15
C GLY A 52 21.52 -8.08 -5.73
N LEU A 53 21.35 -9.28 -5.19
CA LEU A 53 22.01 -9.65 -3.95
C LEU A 53 23.51 -9.88 -4.24
N PRO A 54 24.44 -9.35 -3.43
CA PRO A 54 25.86 -9.59 -3.62
C PRO A 54 26.26 -11.07 -3.57
N GLU A 55 27.35 -11.42 -4.26
CA GLU A 55 27.99 -12.73 -4.11
C GLU A 55 28.43 -12.95 -2.65
N GLY A 56 28.26 -14.18 -2.15
CA GLY A 56 28.51 -14.54 -0.75
C GLY A 56 27.41 -14.11 0.22
N CYS A 57 26.28 -13.60 -0.27
CA CYS A 57 25.13 -13.19 0.55
C CYS A 57 23.87 -14.01 0.26
N GLN A 58 23.00 -14.17 1.26
CA GLN A 58 21.68 -14.80 1.12
C GLN A 58 20.68 -14.19 2.11
N VAL A 59 19.40 -14.14 1.75
CA VAL A 59 18.31 -13.85 2.69
C VAL A 59 18.20 -14.99 3.72
N GLU A 60 18.21 -14.62 5.01
CA GLU A 60 18.16 -15.54 6.15
C GLU A 60 16.81 -15.52 6.88
N SER A 61 16.14 -14.36 6.86
CA SER A 61 14.76 -14.21 7.34
C SER A 61 14.05 -13.03 6.68
N VAL A 62 12.72 -13.02 6.73
CA VAL A 62 11.87 -11.96 6.16
C VAL A 62 10.74 -11.59 7.11
N GLN A 63 10.54 -10.30 7.33
CA GLN A 63 9.34 -9.76 7.99
C GLN A 63 8.45 -9.13 6.93
N VAL A 64 7.18 -9.50 6.83
CA VAL A 64 6.21 -8.88 5.92
C VAL A 64 5.09 -8.19 6.70
N LEU A 65 4.90 -6.90 6.41
CA LEU A 65 3.68 -6.17 6.73
C LEU A 65 2.84 -6.08 5.46
N GLN A 66 1.68 -6.72 5.46
CA GLN A 66 0.84 -6.87 4.28
C GLN A 66 -0.54 -6.23 4.49
N ARG A 67 -0.90 -5.31 3.59
CA ARG A 67 -2.24 -4.74 3.49
C ARG A 67 -3.22 -5.80 3.00
N HIS A 68 -4.49 -5.71 3.42
CA HIS A 68 -5.57 -6.36 2.70
C HIS A 68 -5.67 -6.00 1.21
N ALA A 69 -6.41 -6.81 0.47
CA ALA A 69 -6.62 -6.62 -0.97
C ALA A 69 -7.98 -6.00 -1.29
N GLN A 70 -8.44 -6.15 -2.54
CA GLN A 70 -9.65 -5.54 -3.06
C GLN A 70 -10.84 -5.79 -2.14
N ARG A 71 -11.51 -4.70 -1.80
CA ARG A 71 -12.68 -4.68 -0.91
C ARG A 71 -13.80 -3.86 -1.52
N PHE A 72 -14.98 -3.98 -0.94
CA PHE A 72 -16.03 -2.99 -1.08
C PHE A 72 -15.61 -1.66 -0.43
N GLN A 73 -16.35 -0.60 -0.76
CA GLN A 73 -16.15 0.73 -0.19
C GLN A 73 -16.48 0.74 1.30
N THR A 74 -15.96 1.75 2.02
CA THR A 74 -16.34 2.06 3.39
C THR A 74 -17.39 3.18 3.44
N THR A 75 -17.80 3.54 4.65
CA THR A 75 -18.74 4.64 4.91
C THR A 75 -18.10 6.03 4.90
N SER A 76 -16.83 6.17 4.49
CA SER A 76 -16.17 7.48 4.34
C SER A 76 -16.70 8.24 3.12
N GLU A 77 -16.64 9.58 3.17
CA GLU A 77 -17.20 10.44 2.12
C GLU A 77 -16.48 10.29 0.78
N ASP A 78 -15.16 10.25 0.81
CA ASP A 78 -14.24 10.13 -0.32
C ASP A 78 -14.08 8.70 -0.84
N ASP A 79 -14.53 7.70 -0.06
CA ASP A 79 -14.44 6.27 -0.40
C ASP A 79 -15.76 5.68 -0.93
N GLY A 80 -16.90 5.87 -0.24
CA GLY A 80 -18.16 5.21 -0.60
C GLY A 80 -19.40 6.09 -0.59
N VAL A 81 -19.54 7.00 0.38
CA VAL A 81 -20.79 7.78 0.54
C VAL A 81 -21.05 8.72 -0.64
N ASN A 82 -20.01 9.31 -1.23
CA ASN A 82 -20.18 10.13 -2.43
C ASN A 82 -20.58 9.30 -3.67
N ASP A 83 -20.09 8.07 -3.80
CA ASP A 83 -20.43 7.14 -4.88
C ASP A 83 -21.91 6.74 -4.81
N GLU A 84 -22.36 6.35 -3.63
CA GLU A 84 -23.77 6.04 -3.37
C GLU A 84 -24.68 7.23 -3.62
N ARG A 85 -24.26 8.43 -3.20
CA ARG A 85 -25.01 9.67 -3.42
C ARG A 85 -25.17 9.96 -4.91
N PHE A 86 -24.11 9.82 -5.69
CA PHE A 86 -24.17 9.98 -7.14
C PHE A 86 -25.08 8.93 -7.78
N ALA A 87 -24.95 7.66 -7.39
CA ALA A 87 -25.79 6.58 -7.89
C ALA A 87 -27.28 6.77 -7.55
N GLN A 88 -27.58 7.23 -6.33
CA GLN A 88 -28.94 7.54 -5.90
C GLN A 88 -29.50 8.73 -6.68
N LYS A 89 -28.68 9.75 -6.95
CA LYS A 89 -29.06 10.90 -7.78
C LYS A 89 -29.43 10.46 -9.20
N VAL A 90 -28.63 9.59 -9.82
CA VAL A 90 -28.95 8.99 -11.14
C VAL A 90 -30.27 8.21 -11.08
N THR A 91 -30.42 7.31 -10.11
CA THR A 91 -31.61 6.46 -9.94
C THR A 91 -32.89 7.27 -9.72
N ASN A 92 -32.84 8.30 -8.88
CA ASN A 92 -33.97 9.20 -8.62
C ASN A 92 -34.40 9.95 -9.89
N PHE A 93 -33.43 10.38 -10.70
CA PHE A 93 -33.73 11.09 -11.94
C PHE A 93 -34.36 10.17 -13.00
N THR A 94 -33.75 9.01 -13.24
CA THR A 94 -34.18 8.08 -14.31
C THR A 94 -35.51 7.40 -13.99
N SER A 95 -35.85 7.24 -12.71
CA SER A 95 -37.16 6.69 -12.30
C SER A 95 -38.34 7.67 -12.44
N THR A 96 -38.07 8.98 -12.52
CA THR A 96 -39.12 10.02 -12.51
C THR A 96 -39.25 10.77 -13.84
N SER A 97 -38.19 10.77 -14.68
CA SER A 97 -38.12 11.62 -15.86
C SER A 97 -38.40 10.87 -17.16
N ALA A 98 -39.69 10.72 -17.52
CA ALA A 98 -40.12 9.93 -18.69
C ALA A 98 -39.63 10.43 -20.07
N ASN A 99 -39.22 11.71 -20.18
CA ASN A 99 -38.84 12.36 -21.45
C ASN A 99 -37.40 12.88 -21.47
N ALA A 100 -36.56 12.49 -20.52
CA ALA A 100 -35.20 12.98 -20.37
C ALA A 100 -34.24 11.81 -20.18
N SER A 101 -33.21 11.72 -21.03
CA SER A 101 -32.28 10.59 -21.02
C SER A 101 -30.84 11.07 -21.22
N PHE A 102 -29.91 10.39 -20.55
CA PHE A 102 -28.49 10.53 -20.83
C PHE A 102 -28.19 10.07 -22.26
N THR A 103 -27.19 10.69 -22.88
CA THR A 103 -26.81 10.42 -24.28
C THR A 103 -25.31 10.15 -24.40
N GLY A 104 -24.85 9.79 -25.61
CA GLY A 104 -23.43 9.58 -25.89
C GLY A 104 -22.77 8.61 -24.91
N PRO A 105 -21.59 8.93 -24.33
CA PRO A 105 -20.89 8.04 -23.41
C PRO A 105 -21.61 7.85 -22.07
N LEU A 106 -22.61 8.68 -21.71
CA LEU A 106 -23.39 8.53 -20.49
C LEU A 106 -24.68 7.70 -20.69
N THR A 107 -24.94 7.19 -21.90
CA THR A 107 -26.19 6.47 -22.22
C THR A 107 -26.46 5.29 -21.29
N PHE A 108 -25.42 4.63 -20.78
CA PHE A 108 -25.54 3.50 -19.86
C PHE A 108 -26.22 3.89 -18.52
N LEU A 109 -26.11 5.17 -18.09
CA LEU A 109 -26.74 5.68 -16.87
C LEU A 109 -28.27 5.59 -16.89
N ASN A 110 -28.89 5.52 -18.08
CA ASN A 110 -30.34 5.35 -18.19
C ASN A 110 -30.84 4.02 -17.61
N THR A 111 -29.98 3.00 -17.58
CA THR A 111 -30.29 1.66 -17.06
C THR A 111 -29.33 1.21 -15.96
N TYR A 112 -28.44 2.11 -15.52
CA TYR A 112 -27.43 1.82 -14.52
C TYR A 112 -28.07 1.47 -13.18
N LYS A 113 -27.47 0.48 -12.51
CA LYS A 113 -27.82 0.08 -11.15
C LYS A 113 -26.54 -0.06 -10.37
N TYR A 114 -26.48 0.62 -9.23
CA TYR A 114 -25.37 0.49 -8.30
C TYR A 114 -25.32 -0.93 -7.73
N GLY A 115 -24.21 -1.61 -7.97
CA GLY A 115 -24.03 -3.02 -7.60
C GLY A 115 -23.18 -3.24 -6.34
N MET A 116 -22.78 -2.17 -5.65
CA MET A 116 -21.84 -2.20 -4.54
C MET A 116 -22.54 -1.84 -3.22
N VAL A 117 -21.84 -2.09 -2.12
CA VAL A 117 -22.27 -1.82 -0.74
C VAL A 117 -21.10 -1.20 0.03
N ASP A 118 -21.36 -0.50 1.12
CA ASP A 118 -20.41 0.27 1.94
C ASP A 118 -19.89 -0.49 3.18
N ASN A 119 -19.79 -1.81 3.10
CA ASN A 119 -19.44 -2.66 4.25
C ASN A 119 -17.95 -3.02 4.37
N GLY A 120 -17.11 -2.55 3.44
CA GLY A 120 -15.66 -2.79 3.46
C GLY A 120 -15.23 -4.26 3.36
N LEU A 121 -16.12 -5.20 3.00
CA LEU A 121 -15.77 -6.62 2.94
C LEU A 121 -14.81 -6.92 1.78
N LEU A 122 -13.92 -7.90 1.97
CA LEU A 122 -13.01 -8.41 0.94
C LEU A 122 -13.81 -8.99 -0.24
N THR A 123 -13.47 -8.61 -1.47
CA THR A 123 -14.10 -9.16 -2.67
C THR A 123 -13.45 -10.48 -3.09
N GLY A 124 -14.09 -11.19 -4.04
CA GLY A 124 -13.48 -12.38 -4.65
C GLY A 124 -12.16 -12.07 -5.38
N ALA A 125 -12.05 -10.89 -6.00
CA ALA A 125 -10.79 -10.44 -6.59
C ALA A 125 -9.72 -10.21 -5.50
N GLY A 126 -10.11 -9.69 -4.34
CA GLY A 126 -9.25 -9.55 -3.17
C GLY A 126 -8.67 -10.87 -2.69
N ALA A 127 -9.53 -11.88 -2.55
CA ALA A 127 -9.10 -13.23 -2.18
C ALA A 127 -8.07 -13.81 -3.18
N ILE A 128 -8.25 -13.59 -4.49
CA ILE A 128 -7.28 -14.03 -5.52
C ILE A 128 -5.94 -13.33 -5.36
N THR A 129 -5.94 -12.01 -5.14
CA THR A 129 -4.71 -11.22 -4.91
C THR A 129 -3.92 -11.76 -3.71
N GLU A 130 -4.60 -12.08 -2.62
CA GLU A 130 -3.98 -12.60 -1.40
C GLU A 130 -3.45 -14.02 -1.54
N PHE A 131 -4.22 -14.90 -2.17
CA PHE A 131 -3.74 -16.24 -2.51
C PHE A 131 -2.49 -16.16 -3.38
N THR A 132 -2.50 -15.30 -4.41
CA THR A 132 -1.34 -15.06 -5.26
C THR A 132 -0.16 -14.53 -4.46
N SER A 133 -0.39 -13.64 -3.49
CA SER A 133 0.64 -13.13 -2.58
C SER A 133 1.33 -14.24 -1.78
N GLY A 134 0.58 -15.16 -1.19
CA GLY A 134 1.13 -16.31 -0.46
C GLY A 134 1.99 -17.22 -1.34
N VAL A 135 1.52 -17.52 -2.56
CA VAL A 135 2.28 -18.31 -3.56
C VAL A 135 3.57 -17.57 -3.96
N SER A 136 3.48 -16.26 -4.22
CA SER A 136 4.64 -15.43 -4.55
C SER A 136 5.65 -15.39 -3.41
N PHE A 137 5.21 -15.33 -2.15
CA PHE A 137 6.09 -15.38 -0.98
C PHE A 137 6.84 -16.72 -0.90
N TRP A 138 6.13 -17.84 -1.09
CA TRP A 138 6.76 -19.17 -1.14
C TRP A 138 7.86 -19.21 -2.22
N ASN A 139 7.53 -18.77 -3.44
CA ASN A 139 8.45 -18.82 -4.56
C ASN A 139 9.67 -17.91 -4.39
N ARG A 140 9.48 -16.71 -3.82
CA ARG A 140 10.55 -15.72 -3.64
C ARG A 140 11.44 -16.01 -2.45
N TYR A 141 10.86 -16.45 -1.33
CA TYR A 141 11.57 -16.60 -0.05
C TYR A 141 11.45 -17.99 0.53
N GLY A 142 10.24 -18.56 0.60
CA GLY A 142 9.97 -19.83 1.27
C GLY A 142 10.88 -20.97 0.79
N ARG A 143 11.09 -21.06 -0.53
CA ARG A 143 11.97 -22.06 -1.14
C ARG A 143 13.41 -22.01 -0.62
N THR A 144 13.99 -20.82 -0.52
CA THR A 144 15.36 -20.63 -0.02
C THR A 144 15.42 -20.80 1.49
N LEU A 145 14.49 -20.20 2.23
CA LEU A 145 14.46 -20.21 3.69
C LEU A 145 14.28 -21.61 4.29
N TYR A 146 13.55 -22.48 3.60
CA TYR A 146 13.24 -23.84 4.05
C TYR A 146 13.94 -24.94 3.26
N ASN A 147 14.89 -24.58 2.38
CA ASN A 147 15.64 -25.50 1.53
C ASN A 147 14.70 -26.47 0.78
N ALA A 148 13.81 -25.89 -0.03
CA ALA A 148 12.77 -26.62 -0.73
C ALA A 148 13.35 -27.70 -1.66
N SER A 149 12.68 -28.85 -1.67
CA SER A 149 13.02 -29.96 -2.56
C SER A 149 12.64 -29.66 -4.01
N VAL A 150 13.19 -30.43 -4.94
CA VAL A 150 12.82 -30.36 -6.37
C VAL A 150 11.31 -30.58 -6.53
N GLY A 151 10.63 -29.64 -7.20
CA GLY A 151 9.19 -29.73 -7.43
C GLY A 151 8.30 -29.41 -6.21
N GLN A 152 8.87 -28.98 -5.08
CA GLN A 152 8.07 -28.63 -3.90
C GLN A 152 7.23 -27.37 -4.16
N LEU A 153 5.90 -27.54 -4.06
CA LEU A 153 4.90 -26.54 -4.45
C LEU A 153 4.56 -25.53 -3.35
N ALA A 154 4.69 -25.92 -2.08
CA ALA A 154 4.32 -25.12 -0.91
C ALA A 154 5.13 -25.54 0.33
N TYR A 155 4.92 -24.84 1.45
CA TYR A 155 5.52 -25.20 2.73
C TYR A 155 5.07 -26.59 3.19
N ASP A 156 6.03 -27.42 3.61
CA ASP A 156 5.76 -28.73 4.21
C ASP A 156 5.86 -28.59 5.74
N PRO A 157 4.78 -28.85 6.51
CA PRO A 157 4.81 -28.78 7.97
C PRO A 157 5.67 -29.87 8.62
N PHE A 158 6.25 -30.80 7.84
CA PHE A 158 7.16 -31.83 8.32
C PHE A 158 8.57 -31.65 7.75
N TYR A 159 9.56 -32.13 8.49
CA TYR A 159 10.91 -32.35 7.99
C TYR A 159 10.97 -33.61 7.12
N PRO A 160 12.00 -33.79 6.26
CA PRO A 160 12.15 -35.00 5.46
C PRO A 160 12.21 -36.31 6.25
N ASN A 161 12.54 -36.25 7.55
CA ASN A 161 12.54 -37.39 8.45
C ASN A 161 11.16 -37.70 9.07
N GLY A 162 10.10 -36.96 8.70
CA GLY A 162 8.72 -37.13 9.17
C GLY A 162 8.39 -36.41 10.49
N THR A 163 9.34 -35.71 11.11
CA THR A 163 9.06 -34.94 12.35
C THR A 163 8.40 -33.61 12.02
N ALA A 164 7.49 -33.15 12.88
CA ALA A 164 6.82 -31.85 12.70
C ALA A 164 7.82 -30.69 12.83
N ARG A 165 7.68 -29.70 11.94
CA ARG A 165 8.34 -28.41 12.10
C ARG A 165 7.60 -27.58 13.15
N PRO A 166 8.27 -26.61 13.79
CA PRO A 166 7.57 -25.57 14.53
C PRO A 166 6.54 -24.88 13.64
N LYS A 167 5.37 -24.60 14.21
CA LYS A 167 4.37 -23.78 13.53
C LYS A 167 4.86 -22.35 13.39
N ILE A 168 4.46 -21.71 12.30
CA ILE A 168 4.70 -20.29 12.10
C ILE A 168 3.54 -19.49 12.68
N THR A 169 3.82 -18.52 13.54
CA THR A 169 2.82 -17.58 14.03
C THR A 169 2.60 -16.48 12.99
N LEU A 170 1.34 -16.36 12.52
CA LEU A 170 0.84 -15.26 11.70
C LEU A 170 0.05 -14.30 12.59
N ARG A 171 0.06 -13.00 12.29
CA ARG A 171 -0.65 -11.97 13.08
C ARG A 171 -1.58 -11.19 12.17
N THR A 172 -2.82 -10.97 12.61
CA THR A 172 -3.84 -10.22 11.86
C THR A 172 -4.71 -9.44 12.82
N THR A 173 -5.53 -8.53 12.31
CA THR A 173 -6.55 -7.82 13.10
C THR A 173 -7.87 -8.61 13.14
N SER A 174 -8.78 -8.26 14.04
CA SER A 174 -10.14 -8.84 14.07
C SER A 174 -11.08 -8.28 13.01
N GLN A 175 -10.64 -7.33 12.18
CA GLN A 175 -11.50 -6.78 11.15
C GLN A 175 -11.60 -7.76 9.96
N SER A 176 -12.85 -7.99 9.52
CA SER A 176 -13.18 -9.09 8.60
C SER A 176 -12.33 -9.12 7.33
N ARG A 177 -12.09 -7.98 6.67
CA ARG A 177 -11.29 -7.95 5.43
C ARG A 177 -9.82 -8.34 5.65
N ILE A 178 -9.25 -8.01 6.81
CA ILE A 178 -7.85 -8.26 7.16
C ILE A 178 -7.66 -9.74 7.51
N GLU A 179 -8.55 -10.30 8.34
CA GLU A 179 -8.56 -11.73 8.66
C GLU A 179 -8.76 -12.58 7.39
N ASN A 180 -9.72 -12.22 6.53
CA ASN A 180 -9.93 -12.95 5.28
C ASN A 180 -8.73 -12.83 4.31
N SER A 181 -8.04 -11.69 4.31
CA SER A 181 -6.78 -11.55 3.58
C SER A 181 -5.70 -12.51 4.10
N GLN A 182 -5.52 -12.58 5.42
CA GLN A 182 -4.60 -13.52 6.07
C GLN A 182 -4.92 -14.97 5.69
N ILE A 183 -6.21 -15.36 5.76
CA ILE A 183 -6.64 -16.72 5.42
C ILE A 183 -6.28 -17.06 3.97
N ASN A 184 -6.63 -16.19 3.01
CA ASN A 184 -6.35 -16.44 1.60
C ASN A 184 -4.85 -16.46 1.30
N TRP A 185 -4.07 -15.60 1.94
CA TRP A 185 -2.60 -15.64 1.87
C TRP A 185 -2.04 -16.96 2.41
N ALA A 186 -2.54 -17.42 3.57
CA ALA A 186 -2.11 -18.69 4.17
C ALA A 186 -2.48 -19.88 3.27
N LEU A 187 -3.63 -19.84 2.60
CA LEU A 187 -3.97 -20.84 1.58
C LEU A 187 -3.00 -20.82 0.39
N GLY A 188 -2.49 -19.65 0.01
CA GLY A 188 -1.45 -19.56 -1.03
C GLY A 188 -0.10 -20.15 -0.60
N PHE A 189 0.32 -19.90 0.65
CA PHE A 189 1.63 -20.30 1.16
C PHE A 189 1.69 -21.74 1.71
N PHE A 190 0.67 -22.14 2.49
CA PHE A 190 0.55 -23.43 3.16
C PHE A 190 -0.40 -24.41 2.47
N GLY A 191 -1.20 -23.94 1.51
CA GLY A 191 -2.35 -24.69 1.02
C GLY A 191 -2.04 -26.01 0.32
N PRO A 192 -3.10 -26.79 0.04
CA PRO A 192 -3.01 -28.23 -0.23
C PRO A 192 -2.56 -28.57 -1.65
N SER A 193 -1.93 -27.65 -2.38
CA SER A 193 -1.54 -27.86 -3.79
C SER A 193 -0.65 -29.10 -4.00
N TYR A 194 0.02 -29.56 -2.94
CA TYR A 194 0.87 -30.75 -2.91
C TYR A 194 0.17 -32.02 -2.38
N ALA A 195 -1.08 -31.95 -1.92
CA ALA A 195 -1.78 -33.08 -1.33
C ALA A 195 -2.05 -34.16 -2.39
N THR A 196 -1.56 -35.38 -2.14
CA THR A 196 -1.70 -36.52 -3.06
C THR A 196 -2.94 -37.36 -2.78
N VAL A 197 -3.56 -37.16 -1.60
CA VAL A 197 -4.79 -37.82 -1.18
C VAL A 197 -5.87 -36.75 -1.02
N PRO A 198 -7.05 -36.91 -1.66
CA PRO A 198 -8.16 -36.00 -1.45
C PRO A 198 -8.57 -35.97 0.04
N ASP A 199 -8.60 -34.78 0.63
CA ASP A 199 -9.14 -34.53 1.96
C ASP A 199 -10.48 -33.78 1.83
N PRO A 200 -11.62 -34.47 1.91
CA PRO A 200 -12.93 -33.83 1.81
C PRO A 200 -13.33 -33.05 3.07
N ALA A 201 -12.65 -33.28 4.20
CA ALA A 201 -12.95 -32.63 5.46
C ALA A 201 -12.14 -31.35 5.67
N PHE A 202 -11.10 -31.13 4.85
CA PHE A 202 -10.20 -29.98 4.93
C PHE A 202 -9.60 -29.86 6.34
N GLU A 203 -9.19 -31.01 6.88
CA GLU A 203 -8.66 -31.14 8.23
C GLU A 203 -7.20 -30.67 8.28
N ASN A 204 -6.75 -30.23 9.46
CA ASN A 204 -5.35 -29.86 9.71
C ASN A 204 -4.77 -28.76 8.79
N VAL A 205 -5.62 -27.90 8.22
CA VAL A 205 -5.17 -26.78 7.36
C VAL A 205 -4.27 -25.77 8.07
N THR A 206 -4.32 -25.76 9.40
CA THR A 206 -3.44 -24.98 10.29
C THR A 206 -2.28 -25.79 10.86
N ALA A 207 -1.94 -26.95 10.28
CA ALA A 207 -0.82 -27.76 10.76
C ALA A 207 0.52 -27.01 10.70
N GLY A 208 0.70 -26.13 9.70
CA GLY A 208 1.92 -25.35 9.50
C GLY A 208 1.97 -24.00 10.23
N PHE A 209 0.86 -23.54 10.82
CA PHE A 209 0.78 -22.19 11.37
C PHE A 209 -0.24 -22.05 12.51
N ASP A 210 -0.03 -21.03 13.35
CA ASP A 210 -1.00 -20.51 14.30
C ASP A 210 -1.33 -19.05 13.93
N VAL A 211 -2.49 -18.55 14.34
CA VAL A 211 -2.90 -17.16 14.06
C VAL A 211 -3.18 -16.44 15.37
N VAL A 212 -2.58 -15.27 15.52
CA VAL A 212 -2.91 -14.31 16.58
C VAL A 212 -3.80 -13.23 15.96
N ILE A 213 -5.03 -13.15 16.46
CA ILE A 213 -5.98 -12.11 16.08
C ILE A 213 -5.90 -11.01 17.14
N ILE A 214 -5.46 -9.83 16.74
CA ILE A 214 -5.39 -8.63 17.57
C ILE A 214 -6.71 -7.86 17.39
N PRO A 215 -7.47 -7.55 18.46
CA PRO A 215 -8.71 -6.81 18.33
C PRO A 215 -8.52 -5.44 17.64
N GLU A 216 -9.51 -5.06 16.83
CA GLU A 216 -9.64 -3.77 16.14
C GLU A 216 -11.07 -3.25 16.28
N GLY A 217 -11.24 -1.93 16.43
CA GLY A 217 -12.53 -1.23 16.48
C GLY A 217 -12.88 -0.65 17.85
N GLY A 218 -11.88 -0.40 18.70
CA GLY A 218 -12.07 0.11 20.05
C GLY A 218 -10.98 1.08 20.50
N THR A 219 -10.33 0.76 21.62
CA THR A 219 -9.22 1.56 22.21
C THR A 219 -8.00 0.69 22.51
N GLU A 220 -7.96 -0.50 21.90
CA GLU A 220 -6.97 -1.53 22.15
C GLU A 220 -5.63 -1.13 21.53
N ASN A 221 -4.56 -1.57 22.19
CA ASN A 221 -3.23 -1.49 21.62
C ASN A 221 -3.10 -2.52 20.49
N ASN A 222 -3.09 -2.03 19.26
CA ASN A 222 -2.91 -2.83 18.06
C ASN A 222 -1.90 -2.17 17.11
N THR A 223 -0.74 -2.80 16.93
CA THR A 223 0.32 -2.29 16.03
C THR A 223 -0.03 -2.40 14.55
N LEU A 224 -1.05 -3.20 14.22
CA LEU A 224 -1.53 -3.45 12.86
C LEU A 224 -2.78 -2.61 12.50
N ALA A 225 -3.31 -1.84 13.46
CA ALA A 225 -4.42 -0.89 13.31
C ALA A 225 -4.32 0.15 14.44
N SER A 226 -3.28 0.98 14.38
CA SER A 226 -2.86 1.81 15.51
C SER A 226 -3.70 3.06 15.74
N TYR A 227 -4.53 3.44 14.76
CA TYR A 227 -5.53 4.51 14.90
C TYR A 227 -6.43 4.30 16.12
N ASP A 228 -6.78 3.05 16.48
CA ASP A 228 -7.59 2.73 17.67
C ASP A 228 -6.94 3.20 18.98
N SER A 229 -5.61 3.13 19.05
CA SER A 229 -4.83 3.47 20.25
C SER A 229 -4.39 4.94 20.30
N CYS A 230 -4.43 5.66 19.18
CA CYS A 230 -4.02 7.05 19.08
C CYS A 230 -5.26 7.97 19.02
N PHE A 231 -5.80 8.39 20.16
CA PHE A 231 -7.14 8.99 20.20
C PHE A 231 -7.30 10.31 19.43
N ASN A 232 -6.24 11.11 19.34
CA ASN A 232 -6.28 12.33 18.52
C ASN A 232 -6.41 12.04 17.02
N ASP A 233 -6.18 10.80 16.59
CA ASP A 233 -6.43 10.33 15.23
C ASP A 233 -7.91 10.15 14.89
N TYR A 234 -8.82 10.43 15.83
CA TYR A 234 -10.26 10.51 15.59
C TYR A 234 -10.81 11.93 15.70
N VAL A 235 -9.95 12.92 15.91
CA VAL A 235 -10.37 14.31 16.12
C VAL A 235 -10.48 15.05 14.78
N ASP A 236 -11.65 15.61 14.51
CA ASP A 236 -11.90 16.37 13.27
C ASP A 236 -10.85 17.48 13.07
N GLY A 237 -10.32 17.55 11.85
CA GLY A 237 -9.22 18.45 11.49
C GLY A 237 -7.83 17.90 11.81
N ILE A 238 -7.73 16.71 12.42
CA ILE A 238 -6.48 15.96 12.57
C ILE A 238 -6.51 14.73 11.66
N TRP A 239 -7.58 13.93 11.68
CA TRP A 239 -7.64 12.67 10.94
C TRP A 239 -7.94 12.83 9.44
N ASN A 240 -8.54 13.96 9.04
CA ASN A 240 -9.07 14.21 7.70
C ASN A 240 -8.44 15.44 7.02
N ILE A 241 -7.17 15.71 7.28
CA ILE A 241 -6.45 16.84 6.67
C ILE A 241 -6.39 16.66 5.15
N GLY A 242 -6.05 15.44 4.70
CA GLY A 242 -5.97 15.04 3.31
C GLY A 242 -7.33 15.03 2.62
N ASP A 243 -8.38 14.52 3.27
CA ASP A 243 -9.76 14.60 2.77
C ASP A 243 -10.19 16.04 2.48
N LEU A 244 -9.88 16.96 3.40
CA LEU A 244 -10.19 18.38 3.23
C LEU A 244 -9.38 19.01 2.09
N ASN A 245 -8.13 18.58 1.89
CA ASN A 245 -7.31 19.02 0.78
C ASN A 245 -7.87 18.58 -0.57
N LEU A 246 -8.35 17.32 -0.67
CA LEU A 246 -8.97 16.75 -1.87
C LEU A 246 -10.09 17.64 -2.41
N TYR A 247 -11.02 18.08 -1.57
CA TYR A 247 -12.17 18.89 -2.02
C TYR A 247 -11.78 20.24 -2.59
N THR A 248 -10.65 20.81 -2.15
CA THR A 248 -10.12 22.07 -2.72
C THR A 248 -9.45 21.85 -4.08
N TYR A 249 -9.04 20.61 -4.38
CA TYR A 249 -8.36 20.23 -5.60
C TYR A 249 -9.32 19.77 -6.71
N LEU A 250 -10.47 19.16 -6.38
CA LEU A 250 -11.45 18.69 -7.38
C LEU A 250 -11.80 19.73 -8.46
N PRO A 251 -12.13 21.00 -8.13
CA PRO A 251 -12.47 22.00 -9.14
C PRO A 251 -11.33 22.32 -10.11
N LYS A 252 -10.07 22.04 -9.74
CA LYS A 252 -8.90 22.34 -10.57
C LYS A 252 -8.76 21.33 -11.71
N TYR A 253 -8.91 20.05 -11.41
CA TYR A 253 -8.66 18.98 -12.37
C TYR A 253 -9.96 18.47 -13.05
N LEU A 254 -11.11 18.56 -12.39
CA LEU A 254 -12.39 18.09 -12.94
C LEU A 254 -13.18 19.13 -13.73
N ALA A 255 -12.78 20.41 -13.74
CA ALA A 255 -13.49 21.45 -14.50
C ALA A 255 -13.70 21.08 -15.98
N GLY A 256 -12.68 20.49 -16.61
CA GLY A 256 -12.76 20.00 -17.99
C GLY A 256 -13.73 18.82 -18.14
N ALA A 257 -13.57 17.79 -17.30
CA ALA A 257 -14.38 16.58 -17.28
C ALA A 257 -15.87 16.89 -17.03
N THR A 258 -16.19 17.60 -15.95
CA THR A 258 -17.58 17.93 -15.58
C THR A 258 -18.27 18.70 -16.71
N LYS A 259 -17.62 19.73 -17.27
CA LYS A 259 -18.17 20.48 -18.42
C LYS A 259 -18.34 19.61 -19.67
N ARG A 260 -17.44 18.66 -19.91
CA ARG A 260 -17.52 17.72 -21.05
C ARG A 260 -18.69 16.76 -20.88
N LEU A 261 -18.83 16.14 -19.71
CA LEU A 261 -19.84 15.14 -19.39
C LEU A 261 -21.24 15.76 -19.27
N GLN A 262 -21.36 16.99 -18.76
CA GLN A 262 -22.64 17.72 -18.66
C GLN A 262 -23.36 17.85 -20.01
N LYS A 263 -22.64 17.87 -21.15
CA LYS A 263 -23.24 17.93 -22.49
C LYS A 263 -24.09 16.70 -22.83
N TYR A 264 -23.84 15.58 -22.14
CA TYR A 264 -24.50 14.31 -22.34
C TYR A 264 -25.54 14.00 -21.27
N ALA A 265 -25.61 14.81 -20.21
CA ALA A 265 -26.65 14.75 -19.20
C ALA A 265 -27.90 15.51 -19.68
N PRO A 266 -29.10 14.99 -19.41
CA PRO A 266 -30.33 15.63 -19.84
C PRO A 266 -30.64 16.91 -19.04
N SER A 267 -31.55 17.72 -19.58
CA SER A 267 -32.08 18.89 -18.86
C SER A 267 -32.65 18.49 -17.50
N GLY A 268 -32.29 19.23 -16.45
CA GLY A 268 -32.68 18.93 -15.06
C GLY A 268 -31.71 18.02 -14.31
N PHE A 269 -30.67 17.48 -14.97
CA PHE A 269 -29.59 16.76 -14.32
C PHE A 269 -28.28 17.55 -14.40
N GLU A 270 -27.96 18.27 -13.32
CA GLU A 270 -26.72 19.06 -13.21
C GLU A 270 -25.64 18.25 -12.50
N LEU A 271 -24.49 18.10 -13.15
CA LEU A 271 -23.28 17.48 -12.60
C LEU A 271 -22.44 18.53 -11.87
N ASN A 272 -21.98 18.18 -10.67
CA ASN A 272 -20.95 18.91 -9.95
C ASN A 272 -19.62 18.13 -9.95
N TYR A 273 -18.59 18.68 -9.30
CA TYR A 273 -17.27 18.03 -9.25
C TYR A 273 -17.28 16.74 -8.44
N ASN A 274 -18.06 16.66 -7.36
CA ASN A 274 -18.17 15.45 -6.54
C ASN A 274 -18.84 14.31 -7.33
N ASP A 275 -19.86 14.59 -8.15
CA ASP A 275 -20.46 13.60 -9.05
C ASP A 275 -19.43 13.06 -10.06
N THR A 276 -18.56 13.95 -10.55
CA THR A 276 -17.53 13.59 -11.54
C THR A 276 -16.39 12.80 -10.90
N TYR A 277 -16.03 13.13 -9.65
CA TYR A 277 -15.10 12.36 -8.82
C TYR A 277 -15.67 10.96 -8.53
N ALA A 278 -16.94 10.87 -8.16
CA ALA A 278 -17.63 9.60 -7.92
C ALA A 278 -17.55 8.67 -9.14
N MET A 279 -17.70 9.21 -10.36
CA MET A 279 -17.53 8.40 -11.58
C MET A 279 -16.12 7.77 -11.69
N GLN A 280 -15.06 8.44 -11.23
CA GLN A 280 -13.71 7.88 -11.20
C GLN A 280 -13.57 6.79 -10.12
N SER A 281 -14.07 7.06 -8.91
CA SER A 281 -14.08 6.10 -7.80
C SER A 281 -14.88 4.84 -8.12
N ILE A 282 -16.11 4.99 -8.62
CA ILE A 282 -16.98 3.88 -9.04
C ILE A 282 -16.29 3.02 -10.11
N CYS A 283 -15.58 3.63 -11.06
CA CYS A 283 -14.79 2.87 -12.04
C CYS A 283 -13.79 1.93 -11.35
N ALA A 284 -13.00 2.44 -10.41
CA ALA A 284 -11.99 1.65 -9.71
C ALA A 284 -12.63 0.52 -8.87
N TYR A 285 -13.71 0.83 -8.13
CA TYR A 285 -14.39 -0.14 -7.28
C TYR A 285 -15.19 -1.20 -8.04
N GLU A 286 -15.86 -0.85 -9.14
CA GLU A 286 -16.52 -1.83 -9.99
C GLU A 286 -15.49 -2.81 -10.58
N TYR A 287 -14.29 -2.35 -10.94
CA TYR A 287 -13.20 -3.24 -11.33
C TYR A 287 -12.69 -4.11 -10.20
N ALA A 288 -12.58 -3.57 -8.98
CA ALA A 288 -12.18 -4.31 -7.79
C ALA A 288 -13.22 -5.37 -7.35
N TYR A 289 -14.48 -5.25 -7.77
CA TYR A 289 -15.56 -6.17 -7.44
C TYR A 289 -15.95 -7.11 -8.59
N ILE A 290 -16.41 -6.55 -9.71
CA ILE A 290 -16.95 -7.30 -10.87
C ILE A 290 -16.03 -7.32 -12.09
N GLY A 291 -14.91 -6.58 -12.06
CA GLY A 291 -13.86 -6.63 -13.08
C GLY A 291 -14.14 -5.83 -14.35
N MET A 292 -15.15 -4.95 -14.34
CA MET A 292 -15.49 -4.07 -15.48
C MET A 292 -16.31 -2.86 -15.03
N SER A 293 -16.19 -1.76 -15.77
CA SER A 293 -16.98 -0.54 -15.53
C SER A 293 -17.11 0.32 -16.80
N ASP A 294 -18.31 0.80 -17.07
CA ASP A 294 -18.58 1.76 -18.17
C ASP A 294 -18.07 3.18 -17.83
N PHE A 295 -17.77 3.47 -16.56
CA PHE A 295 -17.27 4.78 -16.13
C PHE A 295 -15.81 5.03 -16.53
N CYS A 296 -15.01 3.97 -16.66
CA CYS A 296 -13.56 4.12 -16.82
C CYS A 296 -13.15 4.84 -18.11
N GLY A 297 -13.94 4.71 -19.18
CA GLY A 297 -13.67 5.34 -20.47
C GLY A 297 -14.02 6.82 -20.58
N LEU A 298 -14.45 7.47 -19.49
CA LEU A 298 -14.98 8.84 -19.52
C LEU A 298 -13.91 9.95 -19.38
N PHE A 299 -12.68 9.58 -19.02
CA PHE A 299 -11.65 10.52 -18.59
C PHE A 299 -10.37 10.47 -19.44
N THR A 300 -9.66 11.58 -19.48
CA THR A 300 -8.32 11.70 -20.09
C THR A 300 -7.25 11.17 -19.13
N GLU A 301 -6.04 10.94 -19.64
CA GLU A 301 -4.90 10.55 -18.79
C GLU A 301 -4.56 11.61 -17.74
N ASP A 302 -4.58 12.90 -18.09
CA ASP A 302 -4.34 13.98 -17.12
C ASP A 302 -5.41 13.99 -16.02
N GLU A 303 -6.68 13.76 -16.36
CA GLU A 303 -7.77 13.66 -15.37
C GLU A 303 -7.62 12.44 -14.45
N TRP A 304 -7.09 11.32 -14.95
CA TRP A 304 -6.71 10.18 -14.11
C TRP A 304 -5.50 10.49 -13.24
N ALA A 305 -4.47 11.16 -13.74
CA ALA A 305 -3.36 11.62 -12.93
C ALA A 305 -3.82 12.60 -11.83
N GLY A 306 -4.85 13.41 -12.11
CA GLY A 306 -5.52 14.24 -11.11
C GLY A 306 -6.18 13.42 -10.00
N PHE A 307 -6.82 12.30 -10.32
CA PHE A 307 -7.41 11.36 -9.36
C PHE A 307 -6.34 10.65 -8.53
N GLU A 308 -5.25 10.17 -9.12
CA GLU A 308 -4.09 9.67 -8.36
C GLU A 308 -3.62 10.71 -7.33
N ASN A 309 -3.46 11.97 -7.76
CA ASN A 309 -2.99 13.04 -6.89
C ASN A 309 -3.97 13.39 -5.76
N THR A 310 -5.27 13.12 -5.88
CA THR A 310 -6.21 13.32 -4.75
C THR A 310 -5.99 12.25 -3.70
N LEU A 311 -5.74 11.02 -4.12
CA LEU A 311 -5.46 9.89 -3.23
C LEU A 311 -4.08 10.04 -2.57
N ASP A 312 -3.09 10.52 -3.32
CA ASP A 312 -1.79 10.91 -2.75
C ASP A 312 -1.94 11.95 -1.64
N MET A 313 -2.82 12.94 -1.81
CA MET A 313 -3.08 13.96 -0.79
C MET A 313 -3.67 13.35 0.47
N ILE A 314 -4.69 12.49 0.35
CA ILE A 314 -5.29 11.79 1.48
C ILE A 314 -4.18 11.12 2.29
N TYR A 315 -3.42 10.21 1.66
CA TYR A 315 -2.45 9.42 2.39
C TYR A 315 -1.24 10.20 2.92
N TRP A 316 -0.78 11.23 2.20
CA TRP A 316 0.36 12.01 2.67
C TRP A 316 -0.01 12.90 3.87
N TYR A 317 -1.20 13.49 3.84
CA TYR A 317 -1.66 14.43 4.87
C TYR A 317 -2.40 13.77 6.04
N ASP A 318 -2.88 12.53 5.89
CA ASP A 318 -3.57 11.79 6.95
C ASP A 318 -2.65 10.78 7.67
N TYR A 319 -1.69 10.16 6.97
CA TYR A 319 -0.91 9.06 7.54
C TYR A 319 0.61 9.22 7.44
N ALA A 320 1.11 10.26 6.73
CA ALA A 320 2.54 10.45 6.50
C ALA A 320 3.08 11.71 7.19
N TYR A 321 4.09 12.34 6.59
CA TYR A 321 4.76 13.54 7.13
C TYR A 321 3.83 14.75 7.24
N GLY A 322 2.72 14.78 6.50
CA GLY A 322 1.71 15.84 6.55
C GLY A 322 0.75 15.75 7.73
N ASN A 323 0.78 14.66 8.51
CA ASN A 323 -0.07 14.50 9.68
C ASN A 323 0.73 14.53 11.00
N PRO A 324 0.35 15.33 12.00
CA PRO A 324 0.91 15.23 13.35
C PRO A 324 0.90 13.86 14.03
N THR A 325 0.02 12.93 13.67
CA THR A 325 -0.05 11.58 14.25
C THR A 325 0.68 10.53 13.40
N GLY A 326 1.12 10.87 12.18
CA GLY A 326 1.62 9.89 11.18
C GLY A 326 2.79 9.03 11.67
N ARG A 327 3.74 9.57 12.44
CA ARG A 327 4.80 8.74 13.07
C ARG A 327 4.27 7.85 14.17
N ALA A 328 3.34 8.36 14.98
CA ALA A 328 2.79 7.63 16.11
C ALA A 328 2.01 6.39 15.66
N GLN A 329 1.27 6.51 14.56
CA GLN A 329 0.55 5.40 13.95
C GLN A 329 1.51 4.26 13.50
N GLY A 330 2.69 4.60 12.97
CA GLY A 330 3.67 3.61 12.53
C GLY A 330 4.60 3.07 13.63
N LEU A 331 4.68 3.76 14.76
CA LEU A 331 5.69 3.52 15.80
C LEU A 331 5.63 2.08 16.34
N GLY A 332 4.44 1.57 16.63
CA GLY A 332 4.29 0.26 17.25
C GLY A 332 4.83 -0.88 16.38
N TYR A 333 4.48 -0.90 15.09
CA TYR A 333 5.05 -1.86 14.13
C TYR A 333 6.58 -1.73 14.04
N VAL A 334 7.11 -0.51 14.00
CA VAL A 334 8.57 -0.30 13.96
C VAL A 334 9.25 -0.83 15.21
N GLN A 335 8.64 -0.69 16.40
CA GLN A 335 9.19 -1.27 17.63
C GLN A 335 9.20 -2.81 17.58
N GLU A 336 8.15 -3.44 17.07
CA GLU A 336 8.10 -4.89 16.86
C GLU A 336 9.12 -5.39 15.82
N LEU A 337 9.29 -4.65 14.73
CA LEU A 337 10.32 -4.89 13.73
C LEU A 337 11.71 -4.90 14.39
N LEU A 338 12.03 -3.86 15.16
CA LEU A 338 13.30 -3.73 15.87
C LEU A 338 13.49 -4.83 16.93
N ALA A 339 12.40 -5.22 17.62
CA ALA A 339 12.40 -6.30 18.61
C ALA A 339 12.77 -7.65 17.97
N ARG A 340 12.18 -7.99 16.82
CA ARG A 340 12.52 -9.20 16.06
C ARG A 340 13.94 -9.18 15.51
N LEU A 341 14.42 -8.03 15.02
CA LEU A 341 15.81 -7.87 14.56
C LEU A 341 16.84 -8.03 15.67
N GLN A 342 16.48 -7.65 16.90
CA GLN A 342 17.36 -7.75 18.07
C GLN A 342 17.15 -9.04 18.88
N HIS A 343 16.19 -9.88 18.50
CA HIS A 343 15.75 -11.06 19.27
C HIS A 343 15.40 -10.71 20.73
N GLN A 344 14.59 -9.66 20.92
CA GLN A 344 14.15 -9.19 22.24
C GLN A 344 12.64 -9.03 22.31
N TYR A 345 12.04 -9.45 23.43
CA TYR A 345 10.61 -9.22 23.70
C TYR A 345 10.36 -7.77 24.14
N ILE A 346 9.16 -7.25 23.85
CA ILE A 346 8.75 -5.92 24.30
C ILE A 346 7.94 -6.04 25.59
N THR A 347 8.47 -5.51 26.68
CA THR A 347 7.94 -5.74 28.04
C THR A 347 7.03 -4.61 28.56
N SER A 348 6.83 -3.56 27.78
CA SER A 348 6.00 -2.41 28.13
C SER A 348 5.34 -1.79 26.91
N SER A 349 4.12 -1.27 27.07
CA SER A 349 3.40 -0.53 26.04
C SER A 349 3.60 0.97 26.22
N ASN A 350 4.39 1.59 25.34
CA ASN A 350 4.58 3.05 25.24
C ASN A 350 4.16 3.62 23.88
N SER A 351 3.36 2.84 23.16
CA SER A 351 2.82 3.08 21.82
C SER A 351 1.61 2.16 21.63
N SER A 352 1.19 1.92 20.37
CA SER A 352 0.19 0.91 19.99
C SER A 352 0.64 -0.55 20.26
N VAL A 353 1.85 -0.79 20.74
CA VAL A 353 2.35 -2.10 21.19
C VAL A 353 1.48 -2.69 22.30
N ASN A 354 1.17 -3.98 22.22
CA ASN A 354 0.54 -4.74 23.30
C ASN A 354 1.56 -5.67 23.96
N SER A 355 2.18 -5.23 25.06
CA SER A 355 3.24 -6.01 25.70
C SER A 355 2.78 -7.34 26.29
N THR A 356 1.48 -7.60 26.43
CA THR A 356 0.99 -8.93 26.82
C THR A 356 1.16 -9.94 25.68
N LEU A 357 0.96 -9.50 24.44
CA LEU A 357 1.19 -10.30 23.23
C LEU A 357 2.69 -10.33 22.88
N ASP A 358 3.38 -9.21 23.03
CA ASP A 358 4.75 -9.04 22.54
C ASP A 358 5.83 -9.46 23.56
N ASN A 359 5.42 -9.80 24.79
CA ASN A 359 6.24 -10.45 25.81
C ASN A 359 5.89 -11.93 25.98
N ASN A 360 5.49 -12.59 24.89
CA ASN A 360 5.07 -13.98 24.93
C ASN A 360 5.55 -14.75 23.68
N PRO A 361 6.37 -15.81 23.84
CA PRO A 361 6.91 -16.60 22.72
C PRO A 361 5.84 -17.24 21.83
N THR A 362 4.63 -17.48 22.35
CA THR A 362 3.54 -18.10 21.58
C THR A 362 2.92 -17.10 20.60
N THR A 363 2.76 -15.85 21.01
CA THR A 363 2.06 -14.81 20.23
C THR A 363 3.02 -13.87 19.48
N PHE A 364 4.27 -13.79 19.94
CA PHE A 364 5.32 -12.98 19.33
C PHE A 364 6.66 -13.74 19.35
N PRO A 365 6.79 -14.86 18.62
CA PRO A 365 8.06 -15.59 18.56
C PRO A 365 9.18 -14.70 17.98
N LEU A 366 10.44 -15.00 18.32
CA LEU A 366 11.61 -14.22 17.88
C LEU A 366 12.59 -15.00 16.99
N ASP A 367 12.34 -16.30 16.78
CA ASP A 367 13.26 -17.19 16.05
C ASP A 367 12.59 -17.87 14.84
N GLN A 368 11.75 -17.14 14.10
CA GLN A 368 11.14 -17.63 12.87
C GLN A 368 11.97 -17.25 11.63
N LYS A 369 11.89 -18.10 10.58
CA LYS A 369 12.46 -17.76 9.27
C LYS A 369 11.66 -16.67 8.57
N PHE A 370 10.38 -16.53 8.87
CA PHE A 370 9.62 -15.37 8.46
C PHE A 370 8.55 -14.98 9.47
N TYR A 371 8.08 -13.75 9.35
CA TYR A 371 6.97 -13.18 10.10
C TYR A 371 6.00 -12.57 9.10
N ALA A 372 4.71 -12.80 9.28
CA ALA A 372 3.68 -12.22 8.43
C ALA A 372 2.60 -11.57 9.30
N ASP A 373 2.49 -10.26 9.16
CA ASP A 373 1.56 -9.40 9.86
C ASP A 373 0.61 -8.76 8.83
N PHE A 374 -0.69 -8.97 9.00
CA PHE A 374 -1.73 -8.48 8.08
C PHE A 374 -2.41 -7.25 8.67
N SER A 375 -2.49 -6.18 7.88
CA SER A 375 -2.77 -4.82 8.33
C SER A 375 -3.47 -4.02 7.22
N HIS A 376 -3.44 -2.70 7.35
CA HIS A 376 -4.05 -1.71 6.48
C HIS A 376 -2.97 -0.93 5.72
N ASP A 377 -3.39 -0.05 4.81
CA ASP A 377 -2.53 0.74 3.92
C ASP A 377 -1.82 1.85 4.69
N ASP A 378 -2.59 2.62 5.45
CA ASP A 378 -2.16 3.68 6.35
C ASP A 378 -1.02 3.24 7.29
N ILE A 379 -1.05 2.03 7.83
CA ILE A 379 0.00 1.51 8.71
C ILE A 379 1.32 1.31 7.97
N ILE A 380 1.30 0.89 6.70
CA ILE A 380 2.52 0.80 5.88
C ILE A 380 3.10 2.19 5.64
N VAL A 381 2.28 3.17 5.27
CA VAL A 381 2.71 4.57 5.07
C VAL A 381 3.27 5.17 6.37
N SER A 382 2.57 4.95 7.47
CA SER A 382 2.95 5.42 8.80
C SER A 382 4.25 4.77 9.28
N ALA A 383 4.46 3.47 9.02
CA ALA A 383 5.71 2.78 9.35
C ALA A 383 6.91 3.36 8.58
N LEU A 384 6.75 3.65 7.28
CA LEU A 384 7.78 4.33 6.48
C LEU A 384 8.11 5.73 7.02
N THR A 385 7.08 6.45 7.47
CA THR A 385 7.20 7.78 8.08
C THR A 385 7.90 7.71 9.44
N ALA A 386 7.51 6.77 10.30
CA ALA A 386 8.12 6.51 11.60
C ALA A 386 9.61 6.18 11.48
N MET A 387 9.99 5.36 10.49
CA MET A 387 11.40 5.05 10.19
C MET A 387 12.20 6.22 9.61
N SER A 388 11.55 7.37 9.35
CA SER A 388 12.16 8.56 8.73
C SER A 388 12.74 8.28 7.34
N MET A 389 12.02 7.51 6.52
CA MET A 389 12.37 7.26 5.12
C MET A 389 12.12 8.53 4.30
N ASP A 390 13.08 9.46 4.27
CA ASP A 390 12.90 10.80 3.69
C ASP A 390 12.70 10.77 2.16
N TYR A 391 12.89 9.62 1.49
CA TYR A 391 12.47 9.44 0.10
C TYR A 391 11.00 9.80 -0.12
N PHE A 392 10.12 9.42 0.81
CA PHE A 392 8.67 9.65 0.74
C PHE A 392 8.24 10.99 1.32
N ARG A 393 9.18 11.80 1.84
CA ARG A 393 8.92 13.16 2.32
C ARG A 393 8.88 14.14 1.13
N ASP A 394 7.96 13.87 0.22
CA ASP A 394 7.73 14.63 -1.01
C ASP A 394 6.23 14.90 -1.13
N ALA A 395 5.79 16.04 -0.59
CA ALA A 395 4.38 16.36 -0.46
C ALA A 395 3.69 16.49 -1.83
N PRO A 396 2.51 15.89 -2.04
CA PRO A 396 1.75 16.10 -3.26
C PRO A 396 1.30 17.56 -3.38
N SER A 397 1.28 18.08 -4.61
CA SER A 397 0.90 19.47 -4.85
C SER A 397 -0.60 19.68 -4.70
N LEU A 398 -1.00 20.57 -3.80
CA LEU A 398 -2.40 20.95 -3.58
C LEU A 398 -3.00 21.84 -4.69
N THR A 399 -2.20 22.23 -5.69
CA THR A 399 -2.63 23.25 -6.67
C THR A 399 -2.24 22.98 -8.11
N GLN A 400 -1.20 22.18 -8.36
CA GLN A 400 -0.68 21.94 -9.70
C GLN A 400 -1.54 20.88 -10.43
N TYR A 401 -1.97 21.18 -11.65
CA TYR A 401 -2.64 20.24 -12.55
C TYR A 401 -2.18 20.44 -14.00
N PRO A 402 -1.75 19.39 -14.73
CA PRO A 402 -1.51 18.01 -14.26
C PRO A 402 -0.40 17.93 -13.19
N PRO A 403 -0.45 16.93 -12.28
CA PRO A 403 0.58 16.76 -11.26
C PRO A 403 1.96 16.46 -11.89
N ASP A 404 3.05 16.76 -11.16
CA ASP A 404 4.40 16.45 -11.63
C ASP A 404 4.60 14.93 -11.67
N PRO A 405 4.89 14.31 -12.83
CA PRO A 405 5.12 12.87 -12.93
C PRO A 405 6.40 12.39 -12.23
N LYS A 406 7.27 13.32 -11.77
CA LYS A 406 8.52 13.00 -11.04
C LYS A 406 8.39 13.02 -9.52
N ARG A 407 7.21 13.33 -8.99
CA ARG A 407 6.95 13.23 -7.55
C ARG A 407 7.19 11.81 -7.06
N LYS A 408 7.62 11.66 -5.82
CA LYS A 408 8.06 10.39 -5.22
C LYS A 408 6.96 9.72 -4.42
N PHE A 409 6.03 10.49 -3.88
CA PHE A 409 4.86 9.95 -3.18
C PHE A 409 3.76 9.69 -4.21
N ILE A 410 3.79 8.50 -4.84
CA ILE A 410 2.77 7.99 -5.77
C ILE A 410 2.12 6.76 -5.14
N LEU A 411 0.88 6.92 -4.67
CA LEU A 411 0.21 5.99 -3.77
C LEU A 411 -0.05 4.63 -4.41
N SER A 412 -0.38 4.59 -5.70
CA SER A 412 -0.54 3.35 -6.49
C SER A 412 0.72 2.49 -6.54
N HIS A 413 1.89 3.06 -6.24
CA HIS A 413 3.15 2.33 -6.11
C HIS A 413 3.56 2.06 -4.65
N ILE A 414 2.90 2.70 -3.69
CA ILE A 414 3.21 2.62 -2.25
C ILE A 414 2.27 1.62 -1.57
N THR A 415 0.97 1.87 -1.60
CA THR A 415 -0.04 1.02 -0.95
C THR A 415 -1.24 0.73 -1.84
N PRO A 416 -1.07 0.13 -3.05
CA PRO A 416 -2.18 -0.46 -3.79
C PRO A 416 -2.85 -1.59 -2.98
N PHE A 417 -3.99 -2.13 -3.45
CA PHE A 417 -4.59 -3.29 -2.79
C PHE A 417 -3.58 -4.44 -2.72
N GLY A 418 -3.49 -5.12 -1.58
CA GLY A 418 -2.55 -6.23 -1.36
C GLY A 418 -1.08 -5.80 -1.23
N ALA A 419 -0.83 -4.49 -1.03
CA ALA A 419 0.50 -3.96 -0.82
C ALA A 419 1.25 -4.65 0.31
N ARG A 420 2.58 -4.68 0.21
CA ARG A 420 3.43 -5.40 1.15
C ARG A 420 4.80 -4.76 1.28
N LEU A 421 5.17 -4.48 2.54
CA LEU A 421 6.50 -4.06 2.95
C LEU A 421 7.26 -5.27 3.48
N MET A 422 8.31 -5.65 2.78
CA MET A 422 9.22 -6.72 3.16
C MET A 422 10.47 -6.14 3.80
N THR A 423 10.87 -6.66 4.96
CA THR A 423 12.19 -6.43 5.54
C THR A 423 12.98 -7.73 5.53
N GLU A 424 14.01 -7.79 4.69
CA GLU A 424 14.90 -8.94 4.52
C GLU A 424 16.11 -8.80 5.45
N THR A 425 16.37 -9.80 6.28
CA THR A 425 17.68 -9.97 6.93
C THR A 425 18.56 -10.80 6.02
N ILE A 426 19.75 -10.28 5.71
CA ILE A 426 20.69 -10.87 4.75
C ILE A 426 21.99 -11.19 5.47
N GLY A 427 22.42 -12.44 5.41
CA GLY A 427 23.73 -12.87 5.86
C GLY A 427 24.74 -12.80 4.73
N CYS A 428 25.95 -12.34 5.03
CA CYS A 428 27.05 -12.20 4.08
C CYS A 428 28.38 -12.68 4.67
N GLY A 429 29.22 -13.29 3.83
CA GLY A 429 30.59 -13.67 4.22
C GLY A 429 31.60 -12.51 4.26
N SER A 430 31.24 -11.34 3.75
CA SER A 430 32.08 -10.13 3.73
C SER A 430 31.38 -8.96 4.43
N ALA A 431 32.15 -8.14 5.15
CA ALA A 431 31.69 -6.87 5.73
C ALA A 431 31.38 -5.82 4.68
N ASN A 432 32.01 -5.94 3.50
CA ASN A 432 31.86 -5.02 2.38
C ASN A 432 31.56 -5.82 1.11
N PRO A 433 30.37 -6.46 1.03
CA PRO A 433 30.01 -7.23 -0.16
C PRO A 433 29.81 -6.27 -1.34
N VAL A 434 30.25 -6.67 -2.53
CA VAL A 434 30.21 -5.86 -3.75
C VAL A 434 28.78 -5.79 -4.28
N ALA A 435 28.28 -4.59 -4.51
CA ALA A 435 26.92 -4.39 -5.03
C ALA A 435 26.75 -5.02 -6.42
N GLU A 436 25.65 -5.74 -6.63
CA GLU A 436 25.34 -6.41 -7.89
C GLU A 436 24.23 -5.67 -8.63
N LYS A 437 24.48 -5.30 -9.89
CA LYS A 437 23.55 -4.44 -10.63
C LYS A 437 22.20 -5.12 -10.91
N THR A 438 22.21 -6.41 -11.17
CA THR A 438 21.04 -7.17 -11.63
C THR A 438 20.74 -8.33 -10.71
N SER A 439 19.46 -8.58 -10.46
CA SER A 439 18.99 -9.76 -9.73
C SER A 439 19.34 -11.06 -10.45
N LYS A 440 19.67 -12.08 -9.66
CA LYS A 440 19.97 -13.43 -10.13
C LYS A 440 18.96 -14.39 -9.51
N VAL A 441 18.53 -15.39 -10.28
CA VAL A 441 17.67 -16.46 -9.76
C VAL A 441 18.50 -17.33 -8.83
N GLN A 442 18.02 -17.53 -7.61
CA GLN A 442 18.62 -18.46 -6.66
C GLN A 442 17.90 -19.81 -6.72
N TYR A 443 18.56 -20.82 -7.28
CA TYR A 443 18.01 -22.16 -7.45
C TYR A 443 18.17 -23.04 -6.21
N THR A 444 19.27 -22.86 -5.47
CA THR A 444 19.54 -23.58 -4.22
C THR A 444 20.09 -22.62 -3.16
N PRO A 445 19.98 -22.96 -1.87
CA PRO A 445 20.83 -22.36 -0.86
C PRO A 445 22.31 -22.48 -1.26
N THR A 446 23.14 -21.53 -0.82
CA THR A 446 24.60 -21.50 -1.01
C THR A 446 25.13 -21.41 -2.46
N GLN A 447 24.25 -21.34 -3.48
CA GLN A 447 24.64 -21.33 -4.90
C GLN A 447 25.70 -20.28 -5.25
N TYR A 448 25.60 -19.09 -4.66
CA TYR A 448 26.44 -17.93 -4.95
C TYR A 448 27.48 -17.69 -3.85
N GLY A 449 28.07 -18.77 -3.32
CA GLY A 449 29.15 -18.70 -2.33
C GLY A 449 28.73 -18.26 -0.93
N TYR A 450 27.43 -18.15 -0.66
CA TYR A 450 26.92 -17.98 0.70
C TYR A 450 27.16 -19.25 1.52
N ASP A 451 27.66 -19.10 2.74
CA ASP A 451 27.85 -20.18 3.70
C ASP A 451 27.22 -19.74 5.03
N PRO A 452 26.14 -20.39 5.50
CA PRO A 452 25.48 -20.00 6.75
C PRO A 452 26.40 -20.09 7.97
N ASP A 453 27.40 -20.97 7.95
CA ASP A 453 28.37 -21.13 9.05
C ASP A 453 29.45 -20.03 9.03
N ASN A 454 29.56 -19.30 7.91
CA ASN A 454 30.55 -18.25 7.69
C ASN A 454 29.90 -16.97 7.11
N ALA A 455 28.72 -16.61 7.61
CA ALA A 455 28.02 -15.37 7.27
C ALA A 455 27.86 -14.42 8.48
N PRO A 456 28.96 -13.96 9.12
CA PRO A 456 28.88 -13.17 10.35
C PRO A 456 28.38 -11.74 10.14
N TYR A 457 28.38 -11.24 8.90
CA TYR A 457 27.97 -9.87 8.59
C TYR A 457 26.50 -9.86 8.19
N LYS A 458 25.68 -9.09 8.92
CA LYS A 458 24.24 -9.03 8.73
C LYS A 458 23.82 -7.67 8.18
N PHE A 459 22.96 -7.71 7.17
CA PHE A 459 22.40 -6.54 6.52
C PHE A 459 20.87 -6.61 6.53
N ILE A 460 20.24 -5.46 6.44
CA ILE A 460 18.82 -5.28 6.16
C ILE A 460 18.66 -4.77 4.73
N ARG A 461 17.65 -5.27 4.03
CA ARG A 461 17.09 -4.66 2.81
C ARG A 461 15.59 -4.57 2.95
N MET A 462 14.99 -3.49 2.47
CA MET A 462 13.53 -3.39 2.42
C MET A 462 13.02 -3.35 0.99
N ARG A 463 11.85 -3.95 0.77
CA ARG A 463 11.13 -3.88 -0.51
C ARG A 463 9.68 -3.47 -0.26
N LEU A 464 9.20 -2.50 -1.02
CA LEU A 464 7.81 -2.10 -1.05
C LEU A 464 7.21 -2.50 -2.39
N ASN A 465 6.31 -3.48 -2.37
CA ASN A 465 5.71 -4.06 -3.58
C ASN A 465 6.80 -4.49 -4.59
N HIS A 466 7.80 -5.24 -4.14
CA HIS A 466 9.00 -5.69 -4.89
C HIS A 466 10.08 -4.63 -5.19
N GLY A 467 9.72 -3.35 -5.29
CA GLY A 467 10.68 -2.24 -5.46
C GLY A 467 11.57 -2.07 -4.23
N ILE A 468 12.90 -1.99 -4.41
CA ILE A 468 13.86 -1.88 -3.30
C ILE A 468 13.83 -0.46 -2.77
N LEU A 469 13.68 -0.32 -1.45
CA LEU A 469 13.67 0.98 -0.78
C LEU A 469 15.10 1.53 -0.62
N PRO A 470 15.30 2.84 -0.86
CA PRO A 470 16.60 3.48 -0.74
C PRO A 470 16.88 3.78 0.75
N LEU A 471 17.39 2.78 1.48
CA LEU A 471 17.68 2.91 2.93
C LEU A 471 18.70 4.01 3.24
N ASP A 472 19.49 4.46 2.27
CA ASP A 472 20.40 5.61 2.40
C ASP A 472 19.68 6.95 2.58
N THR A 473 18.38 7.00 2.29
CA THR A 473 17.49 8.14 2.56
C THR A 473 16.92 8.14 3.98
N ILE A 474 17.14 7.09 4.78
CA ILE A 474 16.81 7.12 6.19
C ILE A 474 17.58 8.25 6.87
N ARG A 475 16.83 9.11 7.57
CA ARG A 475 17.36 10.30 8.22
C ARG A 475 18.50 9.97 9.19
N GLY A 476 19.45 10.89 9.32
CA GLY A 476 20.65 10.72 10.15
C GLY A 476 21.80 10.03 9.40
N GLY A 477 21.52 9.29 8.32
CA GLY A 477 22.51 8.85 7.36
C GLY A 477 23.39 7.68 7.80
N ALA A 478 23.02 6.94 8.85
CA ALA A 478 23.77 5.75 9.27
C ALA A 478 23.79 4.64 8.20
N CYS A 479 22.75 4.57 7.36
CA CYS A 479 22.64 3.63 6.23
C CYS A 479 23.23 4.16 4.91
N LYS A 480 23.93 5.31 4.91
CA LYS A 480 24.54 5.85 3.68
C LYS A 480 25.75 5.03 3.24
N GLY A 481 26.02 5.10 1.93
CA GLY A 481 27.26 4.58 1.33
C GLY A 481 27.10 3.28 0.56
N ARG A 482 25.88 2.79 0.37
CA ARG A 482 25.57 1.64 -0.47
C ARG A 482 24.55 1.99 -1.54
N SER A 483 24.79 1.53 -2.75
CA SER A 483 23.94 1.76 -3.94
C SER A 483 22.93 0.65 -4.20
N ASP A 484 22.90 -0.38 -3.34
CA ASP A 484 22.09 -1.59 -3.47
C ASP A 484 20.94 -1.71 -2.46
N GLY A 485 20.68 -0.63 -1.72
CA GLY A 485 19.62 -0.61 -0.71
C GLY A 485 19.90 -1.50 0.50
N LEU A 486 21.13 -2.03 0.67
CA LEU A 486 21.54 -2.71 1.90
C LEU A 486 21.96 -1.71 2.97
N CYS A 487 21.64 -2.01 4.22
CA CYS A 487 22.17 -1.33 5.39
C CYS A 487 22.68 -2.37 6.39
N GLU A 488 23.88 -2.19 6.96
CA GLU A 488 24.36 -3.08 8.03
C GLU A 488 23.38 -3.01 9.22
N ILE A 489 23.07 -4.14 9.85
CA ILE A 489 21.99 -4.21 10.83
C ILE A 489 22.23 -3.28 12.03
N GLY A 490 23.47 -3.20 12.54
CA GLY A 490 23.85 -2.27 13.60
C GLY A 490 23.67 -0.80 13.21
N LYS A 491 24.01 -0.43 11.97
CA LYS A 491 23.74 0.90 11.40
C LYS A 491 22.26 1.19 11.22
N PHE A 492 21.47 0.21 10.83
CA PHE A 492 20.02 0.35 10.79
C PHE A 492 19.47 0.58 12.20
N LEU A 493 19.85 -0.24 13.18
CA LEU A 493 19.43 -0.06 14.59
C LEU A 493 19.88 1.30 15.16
N GLU A 494 21.09 1.75 14.85
CA GLU A 494 21.60 3.08 15.21
C GLU A 494 20.67 4.19 14.65
N SER A 495 20.28 4.09 13.38
CA SER A 495 19.38 5.07 12.75
C SER A 495 17.98 5.13 13.39
N GLN A 496 17.53 4.02 13.98
CA GLN A 496 16.20 3.91 14.60
C GLN A 496 16.20 4.17 16.12
N SER A 497 17.37 4.41 16.73
CA SER A 497 17.51 4.58 18.19
C SER A 497 16.63 5.68 18.81
N ASN A 498 16.29 6.71 18.04
CA ASN A 498 15.46 7.84 18.48
C ASN A 498 14.00 7.76 17.98
N VAL A 499 13.55 6.65 17.39
CA VAL A 499 12.23 6.56 16.75
C VAL A 499 11.08 6.88 17.70
N THR A 500 11.13 6.39 18.94
CA THR A 500 10.12 6.68 19.97
C THR A 500 10.09 8.17 20.34
N ALA A 501 11.26 8.79 20.49
CA ALA A 501 11.34 10.22 20.81
C ALA A 501 10.87 11.11 19.66
N LEU A 502 11.16 10.72 18.40
CA LEU A 502 10.72 11.42 17.21
C LEU A 502 9.20 11.30 16.97
N ALA A 503 8.57 10.19 17.36
CA ALA A 503 7.13 10.04 17.26
C ALA A 503 6.37 10.88 18.30
N ASN A 504 6.97 11.08 19.48
CA ASN A 504 6.37 11.80 20.61
C ASN A 504 4.94 11.31 20.94
N TYR A 505 4.78 9.99 20.96
CA TYR A 505 3.49 9.28 20.96
C TYR A 505 2.49 9.83 21.98
N ASP A 506 2.87 9.92 23.26
CA ASP A 506 1.95 10.36 24.32
C ASP A 506 1.39 11.77 24.09
N TYR A 507 2.24 12.69 23.62
CA TYR A 507 1.82 14.07 23.37
C TYR A 507 0.92 14.17 22.13
N VAL A 508 1.30 13.52 21.03
CA VAL A 508 0.52 13.62 19.80
C VAL A 508 -0.79 12.84 19.91
N CYS A 509 -0.83 11.68 20.56
CA CYS A 509 -2.03 10.86 20.65
C CYS A 509 -3.00 11.28 21.77
N PHE A 510 -2.51 11.84 22.88
CA PHE A 510 -3.35 12.15 24.06
C PHE A 510 -3.25 13.60 24.55
N GLY A 511 -2.33 14.40 24.00
CA GLY A 511 -2.20 15.82 24.35
C GLY A 511 -3.37 16.65 23.82
N ASN A 512 -3.59 17.81 24.42
CA ASN A 512 -4.60 18.77 23.97
C ASN A 512 -3.95 19.82 23.08
N TRP A 513 -4.07 19.65 21.76
CA TRP A 513 -3.55 20.57 20.75
C TRP A 513 -4.51 20.64 19.56
N THR A 514 -4.37 21.68 18.74
CA THR A 514 -5.17 21.86 17.52
C THR A 514 -4.29 22.34 16.37
N ILE A 515 -4.71 22.07 15.14
CA ILE A 515 -4.03 22.54 13.94
C ILE A 515 -4.71 23.83 13.46
N SER A 516 -3.96 24.93 13.45
CA SER A 516 -4.40 26.14 12.77
C SER A 516 -4.27 25.95 11.27
N ASN A 517 -5.36 26.14 10.53
CA ASN A 517 -5.42 26.02 9.07
C ASN A 517 -4.98 24.63 8.57
N VAL A 518 -5.90 23.66 8.70
CA VAL A 518 -5.71 22.27 8.31
C VAL A 518 -5.31 22.12 6.82
N THR A 519 -5.84 22.94 5.91
CA THR A 519 -5.51 22.88 4.47
C THR A 519 -4.29 23.71 4.06
N SER A 520 -3.37 23.97 4.99
CA SER A 520 -2.17 24.79 4.73
C SER A 520 -1.11 24.10 3.87
N GLY A 521 -1.20 22.78 3.66
CA GLY A 521 -0.16 21.99 2.99
C GLY A 521 1.12 21.85 3.81
N LYS A 522 1.01 21.96 5.14
CA LYS A 522 2.17 21.92 6.04
C LYS A 522 2.72 20.51 6.19
N ASP A 523 4.04 20.39 6.13
CA ASP A 523 4.80 19.23 6.58
C ASP A 523 5.02 19.33 8.09
N PHE A 524 4.43 18.40 8.85
CA PHE A 524 4.57 18.31 10.31
C PHE A 524 5.70 17.36 10.72
N ASP A 525 6.45 16.81 9.77
CA ASP A 525 7.38 15.71 9.97
C ASP A 525 6.71 14.50 10.67
N GLY A 526 5.40 14.33 10.52
CA GLY A 526 4.68 13.23 11.13
C GLY A 526 4.50 13.33 12.66
N THR A 527 4.78 14.48 13.29
CA THR A 527 4.73 14.64 14.76
C THR A 527 4.50 16.11 15.20
N LEU A 528 4.33 16.34 16.51
CA LEU A 528 4.38 17.64 17.15
C LEU A 528 5.18 17.56 18.45
N PHE A 529 5.75 18.68 18.88
CA PHE A 529 6.41 18.83 20.18
C PHE A 529 5.77 19.99 20.95
N ALA A 530 5.71 19.84 22.28
CA ALA A 530 5.11 20.80 23.20
C ALA A 530 5.92 22.10 23.37
#